data_AF-A0A959FT01-F1
#
_entry.id   AF-A0A959FT01-F1
#
_cell.length_a   1.000
_cell.length_b   1.000
_cell.length_c   1.000
_cell.angle_alpha   90.00
_cell.angle_beta   90.00
_cell.angle_gamma   90.00
#
_symmetry.space_group_name_H-M   'P 1'
#
loop_
_entity.id
_entity.type
_entity.pdbx_description
1 polymer ?
#
loop_
_entity_poly.entity_id
_entity_poly.type
_entity_poly.pdbx_seq_one_letter_code
_entity_poly.pdbx_strand_id
1 'polypeptide(L)' 'IGPKIAALLQENGIDTFGKLAAQNPAHLKEILTSAGNRYKMHDPGSWPEQAALAAGGEWKKLSELQERLKWGR' A
#
# COMPACT_ATOMS: atom_id res chain seq x y z
N ILE A 1 -0.18 4.75 -4.18
CA ILE A 1 -0.59 3.49 -4.87
C ILE A 1 -1.22 3.87 -6.20
N GLY A 2 -0.73 3.33 -7.32
CA GLY A 2 -1.28 3.64 -8.64
C GLY A 2 -2.53 2.81 -8.97
N PRO A 3 -3.35 3.23 -9.95
CA PRO A 3 -4.61 2.55 -10.30
C PRO A 3 -4.44 1.07 -10.68
N LYS A 4 -3.32 0.71 -11.32
CA LYS A 4 -3.01 -0.70 -11.68
C LYS A 4 -2.73 -1.59 -10.47
N ILE A 5 -2.04 -1.06 -9.47
CA ILE A 5 -1.78 -1.79 -8.23
C ILE A 5 -3.08 -1.92 -7.44
N ALA A 6 -3.89 -0.86 -7.39
CA ALA A 6 -5.19 -0.91 -6.71
C ALA A 6 -6.10 -1.99 -7.33
N ALA A 7 -6.14 -2.09 -8.67
CA ALA A 7 -6.86 -3.15 -9.36
C ALA A 7 -6.32 -4.54 -9.01
N LEU A 8 -5.00 -4.73 -9.02
CA LEU A 8 -4.38 -6.00 -8.61
C LEU A 8 -4.73 -6.39 -7.17
N LEU A 9 -4.68 -5.43 -6.25
CA LEU A 9 -5.04 -5.66 -4.85
C LEU A 9 -6.52 -6.04 -4.71
N GLN A 10 -7.41 -5.38 -5.45
CA GLN A 10 -8.84 -5.73 -5.53
C GLN A 10 -9.06 -7.15 -6.06
N GLU A 11 -8.34 -7.55 -7.12
CA GLU A 11 -8.39 -8.92 -7.65
C GLU A 11 -7.95 -9.96 -6.62
N ASN A 12 -7.08 -9.58 -5.68
CA ASN A 12 -6.65 -10.41 -4.55
C ASN A 12 -7.54 -10.23 -3.28
N GLY A 13 -8.72 -9.62 -3.42
CA GLY A 13 -9.70 -9.45 -2.34
C GLY A 13 -9.46 -8.25 -1.42
N ILE A 14 -8.46 -7.42 -1.72
CA ILE A 14 -8.10 -6.20 -0.97
C ILE A 14 -8.72 -4.99 -1.68
N ASP A 15 -10.01 -4.81 -1.47
CA ASP A 15 -10.84 -3.78 -2.13
C ASP A 15 -11.01 -2.48 -1.33
N THR A 16 -10.59 -2.47 -0.07
CA THR A 16 -10.82 -1.35 0.86
C THR A 16 -9.55 -1.02 1.63
N PHE A 17 -9.44 0.24 2.07
CA PHE A 17 -8.32 0.67 2.92
C PHE A 17 -8.24 -0.13 4.22
N GLY A 18 -9.38 -0.50 4.81
CA GLY A 18 -9.41 -1.35 6.01
C GLY A 18 -8.81 -2.74 5.77
N LYS A 19 -9.14 -3.39 4.64
CA LYS A 19 -8.52 -4.67 4.29
C LYS A 19 -7.03 -4.52 4.02
N LEU A 20 -6.62 -3.45 3.31
CA LEU A 20 -5.21 -3.19 3.02
C LEU A 20 -4.41 -2.91 4.29
N ALA A 21 -5.00 -2.21 5.26
CA ALA A 21 -4.40 -1.95 6.57
C ALA A 21 -4.18 -3.23 7.38
N ALA A 22 -5.06 -4.21 7.22
CA ALA A 22 -4.94 -5.52 7.87
C ALA A 22 -3.95 -6.46 7.16
N GLN A 23 -3.45 -6.11 5.97
CA GLN A 23 -2.49 -6.94 5.26
C GLN A 23 -1.06 -6.75 5.75
N ASN A 24 -0.27 -7.82 5.66
CA ASN A 24 1.15 -7.78 5.94
C ASN A 24 1.91 -7.28 4.69
N PRO A 25 2.89 -6.36 4.82
CA PRO A 25 3.73 -5.96 3.70
C PRO A 25 4.40 -7.11 2.95
N ALA A 26 4.75 -8.20 3.64
CA ALA A 26 5.31 -9.39 3.01
C ALA A 26 4.33 -10.02 2.02
N HIS A 27 3.06 -10.17 2.41
CA HIS A 27 2.02 -10.72 1.55
C HIS A 27 1.72 -9.82 0.35
N LEU A 28 1.67 -8.50 0.57
CA LEU A 28 1.52 -7.53 -0.53
C LEU A 28 2.69 -7.64 -1.52
N LYS A 29 3.91 -7.87 -1.04
CA LYS A 29 5.10 -8.04 -1.88
C LYS A 29 5.04 -9.32 -2.71
N GLU A 30 4.49 -10.40 -2.16
CA GLU A 30 4.23 -11.64 -2.89
C GLU A 30 3.23 -11.43 -4.02
N ILE A 31 2.10 -10.76 -3.74
CA ILE A 31 1.08 -10.41 -4.73
C ILE A 31 1.70 -9.60 -5.88
N LEU A 32 2.46 -8.54 -5.55
CA LEU A 32 3.15 -7.71 -6.54
C LEU A 32 4.16 -8.52 -7.36
N THR A 33 4.90 -9.41 -6.71
CA THR A 33 5.90 -10.26 -7.38
C THR A 33 5.25 -11.24 -8.35
N SER A 34 4.11 -11.83 -7.96
CA SER A 34 3.31 -12.74 -8.78
C SER A 34 2.67 -12.04 -9.98
N ALA A 35 2.22 -10.78 -9.78
CA ALA A 35 1.64 -9.96 -10.84
C ALA A 35 2.64 -9.49 -11.92
N GLY A 36 3.95 -9.59 -11.64
CA GLY A 36 4.98 -9.45 -12.64
C GLY A 36 6.11 -8.48 -12.28
N ASN A 37 7.17 -8.53 -13.08
CA ASN A 37 8.45 -7.84 -12.80
C ASN A 37 8.31 -6.31 -12.69
N ARG A 38 7.29 -5.72 -13.33
CA ARG A 38 7.00 -4.27 -13.25
C ARG A 38 6.67 -3.82 -11.82
N TYR A 39 6.11 -4.68 -10.99
CA TYR A 39 5.67 -4.32 -9.65
C TYR A 39 6.72 -4.60 -8.57
N LYS A 40 7.76 -5.38 -8.86
CA LYS A 40 8.84 -5.71 -7.91
C LYS A 40 9.62 -4.50 -7.41
N MET A 41 9.65 -3.40 -8.18
CA MET A 41 10.31 -2.16 -7.77
C MET A 41 9.49 -1.35 -6.75
N HIS A 42 8.22 -1.69 -6.54
CA HIS A 42 7.40 -1.05 -5.53
C HIS A 42 7.61 -1.71 -4.17
N ASP A 43 7.77 -0.88 -3.14
CA ASP A 43 7.84 -1.33 -1.76
C ASP A 43 6.47 -1.14 -1.08
N PRO A 44 5.75 -2.22 -0.73
CA PRO A 44 4.50 -2.14 0.00
C PRO A 44 4.70 -1.96 1.52
N GLY A 45 5.92 -1.84 2.01
CA GLY A 45 6.28 -1.71 3.44
C GLY A 45 5.38 -0.75 4.22
N SER A 46 5.10 0.42 3.67
CA SER A 46 4.29 1.46 4.32
C SER A 46 2.82 1.49 3.88
N TRP A 47 2.39 0.61 2.97
CA TRP A 47 1.03 0.66 2.45
C TRP A 47 -0.03 0.32 3.49
N PRO A 48 0.14 -0.70 4.35
CA PRO A 48 -0.81 -0.98 5.41
C PRO A 48 -0.95 0.18 6.38
N GLU A 49 0.16 0.82 6.77
CA GLU A 49 0.15 1.98 7.65
C GLU A 49 -0.57 3.18 7.01
N GLN A 50 -0.24 3.49 5.75
CA GLN A 50 -0.93 4.53 4.99
C GLN A 50 -2.43 4.23 4.84
N ALA A 51 -2.79 2.97 4.61
CA ALA A 51 -4.17 2.54 4.49
C ALA A 51 -4.92 2.63 5.82
N ALA A 52 -4.27 2.34 6.95
CA ALA A 52 -4.84 2.50 8.27
C ALA A 52 -5.17 3.97 8.56
N LEU A 53 -4.23 4.87 8.24
CA LEU A 53 -4.44 6.31 8.37
C LEU A 53 -5.56 6.81 7.45
N ALA A 54 -5.59 6.37 6.19
CA ALA A 54 -6.65 6.72 5.24
C ALA A 54 -8.03 6.19 5.70
N ALA A 55 -8.10 4.96 6.20
CA ALA A 55 -9.32 4.36 6.74
C ALA A 55 -9.83 5.11 7.99
N GLY A 56 -8.92 5.64 8.81
CA GLY A 56 -9.23 6.47 9.97
C GLY A 56 -9.53 7.93 9.66
N GLY A 57 -9.44 8.37 8.40
CA GLY A 57 -9.60 9.78 8.01
C GLY A 57 -8.45 10.68 8.47
N GLU A 58 -7.32 10.10 8.88
CA GLU A 58 -6.14 10.78 9.41
C GLU A 58 -5.25 11.33 8.28
N TRP A 59 -5.85 12.13 7.39
CA TRP A 59 -5.19 12.67 6.19
C TRP A 59 -3.94 13.49 6.52
N LYS A 60 -3.94 14.22 7.65
CA LYS A 60 -2.79 15.00 8.10
C LYS A 60 -1.59 14.10 8.43
N LYS A 61 -1.80 13.06 9.25
CA LYS A 61 -0.75 12.07 9.58
C LYS A 61 -0.30 11.30 8.34
N LEU A 62 -1.22 11.01 7.43
CA LEU A 62 -0.89 10.38 6.15
C LEU A 62 0.07 11.26 5.34
N SER A 63 -0.19 12.56 5.25
CA SER A 63 0.71 13.50 4.57
C SER A 63 2.08 13.56 5.24
N GLU A 64 2.14 13.68 6.58
CA GLU A 64 3.42 13.70 7.32
C GLU A 64 4.22 12.40 7.10
N LEU A 65 3.55 11.25 7.11
CA LEU A 65 4.17 9.96 6.82
C LEU A 65 4.72 9.92 5.39
N GLN A 66 3.95 10.37 4.41
CA GLN A 66 4.36 10.41 3.00
C GLN A 66 5.54 11.36 2.78
N GLU A 67 5.55 12.52 3.43
CA GLU A 67 6.68 13.46 3.38
C GLU A 67 7.94 12.85 3.98
N ARG A 68 7.84 12.19 5.14
CA ARG A 68 8.95 11.47 5.78
C ARG A 68 9.51 10.37 4.88
N LEU A 69 8.63 9.59 4.22
CA LEU A 69 9.04 8.53 3.30
C LEU A 69 9.70 9.08 2.03
N LYS A 70 9.31 10.27 1.58
CA LYS A 70 9.91 10.95 0.42
C LYS A 70 11.29 11.52 0.74
N TRP A 71 11.49 12.01 1.96
CA TRP A 71 12.74 12.64 2.42
C TRP A 71 13.79 11.66 2.98
N GLY A 72 13.40 10.42 3.30
CA GLY A 72 14.29 9.41 3.90
C GLY A 72 15.04 8.50 2.91
N ARG A 73 15.27 8.94 1.67
CA ARG A 73 15.96 8.16 0.62
C ARG A 73 17.11 8.92 -0.01
#